data_AF-A0A7C5Q2K1-F1
#
_entry.id   AF-A0A7C5Q2K1-F1
#
_cell.length_a   1.000
_cell.length_b   1.000
_cell.length_c   1.000
_cell.angle_alpha   90.00
_cell.angle_beta   90.00
_cell.angle_gamma   90.00
#
_symmetry.space_group_name_H-M   'P 1'
#
loop_
_entity.id
_entity.type
_entity.pdbx_description
1 polymer ?
#
loop_
_entity_poly.entity_id
_entity_poly.type
_entity_poly.pdbx_seq_one_letter_code
_entity_poly.pdbx_strand_id
1 'polypeptide(L)'
;MRNVFMLLGCMSVLFAFSACQGDKQAEGDDFIITINYELGMHCTGFDFEYCCVLPPYNSIQAQVIKRGKGREKPQLMDAFDPADPTILIDKETGKRYRLKYTFDDNTFSEGSKMVYWNAPYDINRNGNTNEGGESVANAYWNHLYIYKDLEGSNPGKTSEDAKKIFVGGPDLQVPQDAGPSGQGMSGYLRNATDKGTVVFTKSPVLDNVPIVLTNPGIWEALGLPLTPFYDSEMGGKDLKVVTEQNIQPFQIARVTLVDAETDEPVINASTGKPASFIGTEPIDVPNCNNCHGTENANEAFPDVWEMVQTEKKYWKSIGASDWYADLKGTAISILAIHDRKHGTTFTAKYNGEATSNRLGRSSVLCQKCHADNVIGVLGSATVVHKNGRVEVHDASRIDLGLPDGTPVDLLDPNNPNTPEDGTVIPPLTEAIHYAHQKVRPLPDAEGRTGACQGCHPAHRFDRSMDAYPITADGQNAFAKGDNRDAAGGCYVGRDVHSNPNKDKDGCET
;
A
#
# COMPACT_ATOMS: atom_id res chain seq x y z
N MET A 1 -73.03 36.13 49.64
CA MET A 1 -72.14 36.47 48.51
C MET A 1 -70.82 35.76 48.73
N ARG A 2 -70.42 34.91 47.77
CA ARG A 2 -69.05 34.57 47.35
C ARG A 2 -67.91 34.57 48.41
N ASN A 3 -67.41 33.40 48.79
CA ASN A 3 -66.18 32.79 48.21
C ASN A 3 -65.67 31.64 49.11
N VAL A 4 -65.75 30.40 48.62
CA VAL A 4 -64.66 29.53 48.11
C VAL A 4 -64.06 28.62 49.19
N PHE A 5 -64.55 27.38 49.16
CA PHE A 5 -64.01 26.18 49.80
C PHE A 5 -62.75 25.70 49.06
N MET A 6 -61.72 25.27 49.80
CA MET A 6 -60.65 24.41 49.28
C MET A 6 -60.59 23.17 50.17
N LEU A 7 -61.15 22.07 49.68
CA LEU A 7 -61.11 20.74 50.28
C LEU A 7 -60.01 19.95 49.56
N LEU A 8 -58.97 19.55 50.30
CA LEU A 8 -57.97 18.58 49.83
C LEU A 8 -58.64 17.22 49.68
N GLY A 9 -58.84 16.78 48.44
CA GLY A 9 -59.23 15.42 48.09
C GLY A 9 -58.01 14.64 47.59
N CYS A 10 -57.59 13.64 48.36
CA CYS A 10 -56.57 12.68 48.00
C CYS A 10 -57.10 11.80 46.86
N MET A 11 -56.54 11.92 45.65
CA MET A 11 -56.92 11.13 44.49
C MET A 11 -55.79 10.15 44.18
N SER A 12 -55.98 8.90 44.57
CA SER A 12 -55.10 7.77 44.27
C SER A 12 -55.10 7.49 42.77
N VAL A 13 -53.97 7.77 42.12
CA VAL A 13 -53.70 7.41 40.72
C VAL A 13 -53.24 5.95 40.69
N LEU A 14 -54.07 5.06 40.15
CA LEU A 14 -53.62 3.74 39.72
C LEU A 14 -52.67 3.94 38.52
N PHE A 15 -51.37 3.77 38.75
CA PHE A 15 -50.42 3.52 37.67
C PHE A 15 -50.64 2.08 37.18
N ALA A 16 -51.31 1.94 36.04
CA ALA A 16 -51.20 0.73 35.25
C ALA A 16 -49.76 0.66 34.73
N PHE A 17 -48.93 -0.17 35.38
CA PHE A 17 -47.67 -0.61 34.79
C PHE A 17 -48.01 -1.37 33.51
N SER A 18 -47.94 -0.68 32.37
CA SER A 18 -47.71 -1.35 31.10
C SER A 18 -46.35 -2.00 31.24
N ALA A 19 -46.33 -3.29 31.55
CA ALA A 19 -45.11 -4.07 31.51
C ALA A 19 -44.52 -3.86 30.11
N CYS A 20 -43.35 -3.21 30.03
CA CYS A 20 -42.50 -3.31 28.88
C CYS A 20 -42.39 -4.81 28.59
N GLN A 21 -42.98 -5.26 27.49
CA GLN A 21 -42.63 -6.53 26.91
C GLN A 21 -41.12 -6.46 26.73
N GLY A 22 -40.38 -7.15 27.59
CA GLY A 22 -38.96 -7.32 27.40
C GLY A 22 -38.79 -7.90 26.01
N ASP A 23 -38.07 -7.19 25.14
CA ASP A 23 -37.63 -7.72 23.87
C ASP A 23 -37.10 -9.13 24.16
N LYS A 24 -37.77 -10.15 23.62
CA LYS A 24 -37.26 -11.52 23.69
C LYS A 24 -35.90 -11.47 23.01
N GLN A 25 -34.84 -11.53 23.82
CA GLN A 25 -33.49 -11.61 23.32
C GLN A 25 -33.43 -12.83 22.38
N ALA A 26 -33.02 -12.61 21.13
CA ALA A 26 -32.97 -13.68 20.13
C ALA A 26 -32.13 -14.85 20.66
N GLU A 27 -32.63 -16.07 20.49
CA GLU A 27 -31.97 -17.28 20.95
C GLU A 27 -30.89 -17.68 19.93
N GLY A 28 -29.62 -17.45 20.28
CA GLY A 28 -28.46 -17.75 19.43
C GLY A 28 -27.35 -16.73 19.62
N ASP A 29 -26.18 -16.97 19.04
CA ASP A 29 -25.02 -16.09 19.18
C ASP A 29 -25.04 -14.95 18.15
N ASP A 30 -24.49 -13.80 18.53
CA ASP A 30 -24.20 -12.69 17.64
C ASP A 30 -22.70 -12.44 17.63
N PHE A 31 -22.13 -12.24 16.46
CA PHE A 31 -20.72 -11.91 16.24
C PHE A 31 -20.60 -10.56 15.54
N ILE A 32 -19.60 -9.79 15.98
CA ILE A 32 -19.19 -8.53 15.38
C ILE A 32 -17.78 -8.74 14.84
N ILE A 33 -17.55 -8.40 13.57
CA ILE A 33 -16.23 -8.43 12.95
C ILE A 33 -15.80 -6.98 12.75
N THR A 34 -14.57 -6.66 13.14
CA THR A 34 -13.93 -5.38 12.85
C THR A 34 -12.73 -5.63 11.96
N ILE A 35 -12.53 -4.82 10.93
CA ILE A 35 -11.40 -4.93 10.03
C ILE A 35 -10.61 -3.62 10.02
N ASN A 36 -9.30 -3.75 10.14
CA ASN A 36 -8.28 -2.74 9.93
C ASN A 36 -7.50 -3.07 8.66
N TYR A 37 -7.05 -2.03 7.96
CA TYR A 37 -6.29 -2.17 6.73
C TYR A 37 -5.02 -1.35 6.81
N GLU A 38 -3.93 -1.92 6.29
CA GLU A 38 -2.67 -1.20 6.12
C GLU A 38 -2.66 -0.59 4.71
N LEU A 39 -2.33 0.70 4.64
CA LEU A 39 -2.45 1.57 3.46
C LEU A 39 -1.66 1.04 2.25
N GLY A 40 -2.33 0.75 1.12
CA GLY A 40 -1.68 0.33 -0.12
C GLY A 40 -1.71 1.36 -1.25
N MET A 41 -0.93 2.44 -1.08
CA MET A 41 -0.67 3.38 -2.18
C MET A 41 0.48 2.87 -3.06
N HIS A 42 0.34 3.00 -4.38
CA HIS A 42 1.41 2.66 -5.32
C HIS A 42 1.98 3.94 -5.88
N CYS A 43 3.22 4.28 -5.54
CA CYS A 43 3.82 5.48 -6.08
C CYS A 43 4.39 5.18 -7.49
N THR A 44 3.86 5.89 -8.51
CA THR A 44 3.96 5.72 -10.00
C THR A 44 2.89 4.75 -10.60
N GLY A 45 2.75 4.49 -11.92
CA GLY A 45 1.58 3.79 -12.50
C GLY A 45 1.77 2.33 -12.97
N PHE A 46 0.69 1.52 -13.01
CA PHE A 46 0.64 0.03 -13.09
C PHE A 46 1.50 -0.74 -14.10
N ASP A 47 2.05 -0.09 -15.13
CA ASP A 47 3.12 -0.67 -15.93
C ASP A 47 4.47 -0.07 -15.55
N PHE A 48 5.00 -0.61 -14.47
CA PHE A 48 6.22 -0.16 -13.79
C PHE A 48 7.45 -1.01 -14.13
N GLU A 49 7.53 -1.59 -15.33
CA GLU A 49 8.75 -2.30 -15.74
C GLU A 49 10.01 -1.43 -15.62
N TYR A 50 9.89 -0.10 -15.54
CA TYR A 50 11.00 0.84 -15.40
C TYR A 50 11.36 1.15 -13.95
N CYS A 51 10.39 1.48 -13.11
CA CYS A 51 10.57 1.77 -11.69
C CYS A 51 9.23 1.75 -10.99
N CYS A 52 9.18 1.39 -9.72
CA CYS A 52 8.02 1.61 -8.85
C CYS A 52 8.52 2.13 -7.50
N VAL A 53 7.86 3.16 -6.98
CA VAL A 53 8.29 3.85 -5.75
C VAL A 53 7.75 3.13 -4.52
N LEU A 54 6.59 2.49 -4.56
CA LEU A 54 6.08 1.62 -3.49
C LEU A 54 5.39 0.39 -4.08
N PRO A 55 5.76 -0.84 -3.65
CA PRO A 55 5.15 -2.07 -4.15
C PRO A 55 3.66 -2.17 -3.75
N PRO A 56 2.90 -3.07 -4.40
CA PRO A 56 1.54 -3.35 -4.03
C PRO A 56 1.53 -4.06 -2.69
N TYR A 57 0.94 -3.41 -1.69
CA TYR A 57 0.89 -3.93 -0.33
C TYR A 57 -0.39 -3.47 0.35
N ASN A 58 -1.35 -4.37 0.50
CA ASN A 58 -2.46 -4.18 1.43
C ASN A 58 -2.61 -5.39 2.34
N SER A 59 -3.08 -5.16 3.54
CA SER A 59 -3.31 -6.23 4.51
C SER A 59 -4.73 -6.16 5.06
N ILE A 60 -5.38 -7.31 5.20
CA ILE A 60 -6.58 -7.46 6.03
C ILE A 60 -6.13 -7.83 7.42
N GLN A 61 -6.50 -7.03 8.43
CA GLN A 61 -6.38 -7.41 9.83
C GLN A 61 -7.76 -7.35 10.48
N ALA A 62 -8.24 -8.47 11.00
CA ALA A 62 -9.57 -8.60 11.57
C ALA A 62 -9.56 -9.06 13.03
N GLN A 63 -10.56 -8.61 13.77
CA GLN A 63 -10.90 -9.13 15.09
C GLN A 63 -12.38 -9.50 15.11
N VAL A 64 -12.71 -10.54 15.88
CA VAL A 64 -14.07 -11.05 15.99
C VAL A 64 -14.47 -11.00 17.45
N ILE A 65 -15.65 -10.46 17.72
CA ILE A 65 -16.20 -10.32 19.06
C ILE A 65 -17.53 -11.06 19.09
N LYS A 66 -17.63 -12.11 19.92
CA LYS A 66 -18.90 -12.72 20.27
C LYS A 66 -19.59 -11.83 21.30
N ARG A 67 -20.78 -11.34 20.97
CA ARG A 67 -21.56 -10.45 21.82
C ARG A 67 -22.09 -11.22 23.03
N GLY A 68 -21.90 -10.65 24.23
CA GLY A 68 -22.47 -11.22 25.45
C GLY A 68 -24.00 -11.11 25.49
N LYS A 69 -24.67 -12.09 26.14
CA LYS A 69 -26.12 -12.09 26.35
C LYS A 69 -26.47 -11.64 27.77
N GLY A 70 -27.55 -10.87 27.92
CA GLY A 70 -27.95 -10.30 29.21
C GLY A 70 -26.80 -9.59 29.97
N ARG A 71 -26.26 -10.25 30.99
CA ARG A 71 -25.15 -9.74 31.84
C ARG A 71 -23.79 -10.36 31.51
N GLU A 72 -23.73 -11.28 30.55
CA GLU A 72 -22.47 -11.88 30.09
C GLU A 72 -21.64 -10.81 29.37
N LYS A 73 -20.32 -10.89 29.56
CA LYS A 73 -19.38 -9.98 28.90
C LYS A 73 -19.19 -10.42 27.45
N PRO A 74 -18.88 -9.50 26.52
CA PRO A 74 -18.42 -9.88 25.20
C PRO A 74 -17.10 -10.66 25.30
N GLN A 75 -16.89 -11.57 24.35
CA GLN A 75 -15.70 -12.39 24.23
C GLN A 75 -14.96 -12.01 22.95
N LEU A 76 -13.67 -11.69 23.07
CA LEU A 76 -12.78 -11.61 21.91
C LEU A 76 -12.49 -13.04 21.44
N MET A 77 -12.71 -13.30 20.15
CA MET A 77 -12.54 -14.61 19.53
C MET A 77 -11.12 -14.69 18.94
N ASP A 78 -10.15 -14.88 19.82
CA ASP A 78 -8.70 -14.88 19.54
C ASP A 78 -8.05 -16.28 19.66
N ALA A 79 -8.79 -17.29 20.11
CA ALA A 79 -8.29 -18.66 20.15
C ALA A 79 -8.26 -19.27 18.76
N PHE A 80 -7.19 -20.01 18.48
CA PHE A 80 -6.96 -20.70 17.22
C PHE A 80 -6.53 -22.15 17.45
N ASP A 81 -6.66 -22.99 16.41
CA ASP A 81 -6.10 -24.34 16.41
C ASP A 81 -4.59 -24.29 16.12
N PRO A 82 -3.70 -24.76 17.02
CA PRO A 82 -2.26 -24.76 16.77
C PRO A 82 -1.82 -25.60 15.55
N ALA A 83 -2.63 -26.57 15.12
CA ALA A 83 -2.34 -27.38 13.93
C ALA A 83 -2.81 -26.71 12.63
N ASP A 84 -3.79 -25.80 12.71
CA ASP A 84 -4.30 -25.01 11.59
C ASP A 84 -4.70 -23.62 12.10
N PRO A 85 -3.79 -22.63 12.06
CA PRO A 85 -4.03 -21.30 12.60
C PRO A 85 -5.09 -20.50 11.81
N THR A 86 -5.71 -21.06 10.78
CA THR A 86 -6.90 -20.47 10.13
C THR A 86 -8.20 -20.79 10.86
N ILE A 87 -8.19 -21.77 11.79
CA ILE A 87 -9.37 -22.20 12.53
C ILE A 87 -9.48 -21.39 13.83
N LEU A 88 -10.59 -20.67 13.96
CA LEU A 88 -11.01 -19.94 15.14
C LEU A 88 -11.79 -20.87 16.07
N ILE A 89 -11.43 -20.89 17.35
CA ILE A 89 -12.09 -21.74 18.37
C ILE A 89 -12.82 -20.86 19.37
N ASP A 90 -14.12 -21.12 19.56
CA ASP A 90 -14.84 -20.57 20.71
C ASP A 90 -14.38 -21.29 21.99
N LYS A 91 -13.66 -20.58 22.86
CA LYS A 91 -13.15 -21.10 24.14
C LYS A 91 -14.27 -21.61 25.07
N GLU A 92 -15.49 -21.09 24.94
CA GLU A 92 -16.60 -21.46 25.82
C GLU A 92 -17.32 -22.72 25.35
N THR A 93 -17.48 -22.87 24.03
CA THR A 93 -18.33 -23.93 23.45
C THR A 93 -17.54 -25.01 22.72
N GLY A 94 -16.27 -24.76 22.40
CA GLY A 94 -15.44 -25.63 21.56
C GLY A 94 -15.81 -25.62 20.08
N LYS A 95 -16.76 -24.78 19.65
CA LYS A 95 -17.13 -24.65 18.24
C LYS A 95 -15.97 -24.09 17.42
N ARG A 96 -15.87 -24.58 16.19
CA ARG A 96 -14.78 -24.28 15.26
C ARG A 96 -15.34 -23.46 14.10
N TYR A 97 -14.67 -22.36 13.80
CA TYR A 97 -15.03 -21.43 12.73
C TYR A 97 -13.81 -21.09 11.87
N ARG A 98 -14.04 -20.42 10.76
CA ARG A 98 -13.00 -19.74 9.98
C ARG A 98 -13.45 -18.34 9.59
N LEU A 99 -12.49 -17.48 9.27
CA LEU A 99 -12.76 -16.16 8.70
C LEU A 99 -12.45 -16.17 7.22
N LYS A 100 -13.47 -16.36 6.40
CA LYS A 100 -13.33 -16.35 4.94
C LYS A 100 -13.25 -14.91 4.43
N TYR A 101 -12.25 -14.60 3.61
CA TYR A 101 -12.12 -13.29 2.98
C TYR A 101 -12.13 -13.36 1.45
N THR A 102 -12.72 -12.33 0.85
CA THR A 102 -12.83 -12.12 -0.59
C THR A 102 -12.80 -10.63 -0.90
N PHE A 103 -12.49 -10.27 -2.14
CA PHE A 103 -12.66 -8.92 -2.65
C PHE A 103 -13.80 -8.85 -3.66
N ASP A 104 -14.56 -7.76 -3.63
CA ASP A 104 -15.57 -7.50 -4.65
C ASP A 104 -14.85 -7.13 -5.98
N ASP A 105 -15.06 -7.94 -7.02
CA ASP A 105 -14.55 -7.69 -8.39
C ASP A 105 -13.01 -7.54 -8.49
N ASN A 106 -12.26 -8.22 -7.63
CA ASN A 106 -10.79 -8.17 -7.61
C ASN A 106 -10.17 -9.50 -7.12
N THR A 107 -10.31 -10.54 -7.92
CA THR A 107 -9.97 -11.93 -7.54
C THR A 107 -8.57 -12.37 -7.96
N PHE A 108 -7.90 -11.58 -8.80
CA PHE A 108 -6.52 -11.74 -9.23
C PHE A 108 -5.88 -10.36 -9.37
N SER A 109 -4.56 -10.28 -9.50
CA SER A 109 -3.84 -9.01 -9.69
C SER A 109 -2.85 -9.09 -10.84
N GLU A 110 -2.04 -10.14 -10.85
CA GLU A 110 -1.00 -10.34 -11.82
C GLU A 110 -1.57 -10.71 -13.20
N GLY A 111 -0.82 -10.38 -14.24
CA GLY A 111 -1.26 -10.56 -15.62
C GLY A 111 -1.91 -9.29 -16.15
N SER A 112 -3.23 -9.28 -16.35
CA SER A 112 -3.90 -8.18 -17.06
C SER A 112 -4.09 -6.90 -16.24
N LYS A 113 -3.86 -6.94 -14.91
CA LYS A 113 -3.99 -5.78 -14.02
C LYS A 113 -2.66 -5.30 -13.43
N MET A 114 -1.65 -6.17 -13.44
CA MET A 114 -0.30 -5.87 -12.95
C MET A 114 0.75 -6.69 -13.71
N VAL A 115 1.39 -6.07 -14.70
CA VAL A 115 2.38 -6.74 -15.56
C VAL A 115 3.77 -6.79 -14.89
N TYR A 116 4.16 -5.70 -14.22
CA TYR A 116 5.53 -5.53 -13.75
C TYR A 116 5.96 -6.46 -12.62
N TRP A 117 5.02 -7.03 -11.85
CA TRP A 117 5.34 -7.92 -10.74
C TRP A 117 6.10 -9.16 -11.22
N ASN A 118 5.82 -9.59 -12.46
CA ASN A 118 6.50 -10.66 -13.16
C ASN A 118 7.63 -10.19 -14.09
N ALA A 119 7.97 -8.89 -14.08
CA ALA A 119 9.06 -8.39 -14.89
C ALA A 119 10.38 -9.04 -14.46
N PRO A 120 11.22 -9.50 -15.42
CA PRO A 120 12.50 -10.09 -15.10
C PRO A 120 13.39 -9.14 -14.32
N TYR A 121 13.91 -9.58 -13.19
CA TYR A 121 14.81 -8.81 -12.34
C TYR A 121 16.02 -9.67 -11.98
N ASP A 122 17.23 -9.18 -12.24
CA ASP A 122 18.49 -9.88 -11.95
C ASP A 122 18.84 -9.73 -10.47
N ILE A 123 18.17 -10.53 -9.63
CA ILE A 123 18.29 -10.51 -8.17
C ILE A 123 19.73 -10.78 -7.77
N ASN A 124 20.35 -11.81 -8.34
CA ASN A 124 21.72 -12.23 -7.98
C ASN A 124 22.83 -11.52 -8.79
N ARG A 125 22.46 -10.65 -9.74
CA ARG A 125 23.36 -9.83 -10.56
C ARG A 125 24.37 -10.64 -11.38
N ASN A 126 24.00 -11.86 -11.78
CA ASN A 126 24.84 -12.71 -12.63
C ASN A 126 24.63 -12.43 -14.13
N GLY A 127 23.71 -11.52 -14.49
CA GLY A 127 23.37 -11.17 -15.86
C GLY A 127 22.33 -12.08 -16.51
N ASN A 128 21.72 -13.00 -15.75
CA ASN A 128 20.76 -13.99 -16.23
C ASN A 128 19.44 -13.94 -15.44
N THR A 129 18.45 -13.26 -16.02
CA THR A 129 17.10 -13.14 -15.44
C THR A 129 16.16 -14.29 -15.80
N ASN A 130 16.67 -15.39 -16.38
CA ASN A 130 15.84 -16.54 -16.77
C ASN A 130 15.76 -17.63 -15.68
N GLU A 131 16.41 -17.42 -14.54
CA GLU A 131 16.40 -18.35 -13.42
C GLU A 131 15.06 -18.28 -12.69
N GLY A 132 14.65 -19.39 -12.09
CA GLY A 132 13.37 -19.44 -11.38
C GLY A 132 13.37 -18.46 -10.20
N GLY A 133 12.40 -17.55 -10.18
CA GLY A 133 12.24 -16.54 -9.12
C GLY A 133 12.87 -15.17 -9.42
N GLU A 134 13.56 -15.00 -10.55
CA GLU A 134 14.14 -13.72 -11.01
C GLU A 134 13.05 -12.73 -11.48
N SER A 135 12.27 -12.21 -10.53
CA SER A 135 11.16 -11.30 -10.76
C SER A 135 11.18 -10.10 -9.80
N VAL A 136 10.55 -9.00 -10.23
CA VAL A 136 10.39 -7.81 -9.38
C VAL A 136 9.66 -8.15 -8.07
N ALA A 137 8.64 -9.00 -8.10
CA ALA A 137 7.91 -9.47 -6.92
C ALA A 137 8.86 -10.01 -5.84
N ASN A 138 9.76 -10.90 -6.22
CA ASN A 138 10.72 -11.50 -5.31
C ASN A 138 11.82 -10.50 -4.90
N ALA A 139 12.26 -9.65 -5.83
CA ALA A 139 13.31 -8.66 -5.58
C ALA A 139 12.93 -7.60 -4.54
N TYR A 140 11.64 -7.25 -4.42
CA TYR A 140 11.13 -6.26 -3.46
C TYR A 140 11.20 -6.71 -2.01
N TRP A 141 11.07 -8.01 -1.75
CA TRP A 141 10.95 -8.54 -0.38
C TRP A 141 12.21 -9.27 0.10
N ASN A 142 13.25 -9.33 -0.74
CA ASN A 142 14.46 -10.11 -0.46
C ASN A 142 15.31 -9.59 0.72
N HIS A 143 15.00 -8.43 1.28
CA HIS A 143 15.58 -7.98 2.55
C HIS A 143 14.92 -8.64 3.77
N LEU A 144 13.69 -9.17 3.63
CA LEU A 144 12.97 -9.83 4.71
C LEU A 144 13.31 -11.32 4.79
N TYR A 145 13.37 -11.86 6.01
CA TYR A 145 13.63 -13.28 6.24
C TYR A 145 13.03 -13.82 7.54
N ILE A 146 12.93 -15.14 7.61
CA ILE A 146 12.66 -15.91 8.82
C ILE A 146 13.77 -16.94 9.04
N TYR A 147 13.88 -17.51 10.23
CA TYR A 147 14.76 -18.68 10.45
C TYR A 147 13.99 -20.01 10.47
N LYS A 148 12.69 -19.96 10.80
CA LYS A 148 11.90 -21.18 11.01
C LYS A 148 10.42 -20.96 10.77
N ASP A 149 9.86 -19.90 11.36
CA ASP A 149 8.43 -19.63 11.37
C ASP A 149 8.17 -18.12 11.41
N LEU A 150 6.89 -17.76 11.27
CA LEU A 150 6.39 -16.39 11.34
C LEU A 150 6.15 -15.91 12.79
N GLU A 151 6.64 -16.64 13.81
CA GLU A 151 6.60 -16.22 15.21
C GLU A 151 7.90 -15.54 15.66
N GLY A 152 8.82 -15.28 14.71
CA GLY A 152 10.13 -14.68 15.00
C GLY A 152 11.11 -15.64 15.67
N SER A 153 10.91 -16.96 15.54
CA SER A 153 11.85 -17.94 16.10
C SER A 153 13.23 -17.82 15.44
N ASN A 154 14.29 -17.72 16.26
CA ASN A 154 15.70 -17.91 15.84
C ASN A 154 16.35 -18.98 16.73
N PRO A 155 16.12 -20.29 16.44
CA PRO A 155 16.53 -21.37 17.33
C PRO A 155 18.04 -21.46 17.53
N GLY A 156 18.80 -21.15 16.47
CA GLY A 156 20.26 -21.17 16.48
C GLY A 156 20.89 -19.93 17.13
N LYS A 157 20.11 -18.90 17.46
CA LYS A 157 20.59 -17.59 17.94
C LYS A 157 21.74 -17.06 17.08
N THR A 158 21.59 -17.18 15.76
CA THR A 158 22.61 -16.86 14.77
C THR A 158 22.25 -15.61 13.99
N SER A 159 23.23 -15.04 13.29
CA SER A 159 23.04 -14.02 12.25
C SER A 159 23.60 -14.46 10.89
N GLU A 160 24.03 -15.73 10.76
CA GLU A 160 24.58 -16.28 9.52
C GLU A 160 23.53 -16.27 8.40
N ASP A 161 23.86 -15.62 7.27
CA ASP A 161 22.98 -15.55 6.10
C ASP A 161 22.58 -16.95 5.58
N ALA A 162 23.47 -17.94 5.67
CA ALA A 162 23.20 -19.32 5.28
C ALA A 162 22.14 -20.04 6.13
N LYS A 163 21.67 -19.43 7.22
CA LYS A 163 20.60 -19.95 8.10
C LYS A 163 19.28 -19.18 7.94
N LYS A 164 19.28 -18.08 7.19
CA LYS A 164 18.10 -17.24 6.95
C LYS A 164 17.35 -17.80 5.74
N ILE A 165 16.03 -17.85 5.85
CA ILE A 165 15.10 -18.18 4.75
C ILE A 165 14.50 -16.84 4.32
N PHE A 166 14.98 -16.31 3.21
CA PHE A 166 14.57 -15.00 2.74
C PHE A 166 13.31 -15.06 1.87
N VAL A 167 12.44 -14.08 2.05
CA VAL A 167 11.25 -13.89 1.21
C VAL A 167 11.70 -13.47 -0.20
N GLY A 168 11.16 -14.11 -1.23
CA GLY A 168 11.64 -13.96 -2.61
C GLY A 168 12.96 -14.68 -2.91
N GLY A 169 13.54 -15.38 -1.94
CA GLY A 169 14.70 -16.25 -2.15
C GLY A 169 14.33 -17.61 -2.77
N PRO A 170 15.32 -18.45 -3.12
CA PRO A 170 15.09 -19.75 -3.73
C PRO A 170 14.25 -20.71 -2.86
N ASP A 171 14.33 -20.57 -1.53
CA ASP A 171 13.61 -21.42 -0.57
C ASP A 171 12.21 -20.89 -0.21
N LEU A 172 11.88 -19.63 -0.57
CA LEU A 172 10.61 -18.99 -0.24
C LEU A 172 10.28 -17.90 -1.28
N GLN A 173 9.82 -18.31 -2.46
CA GLN A 173 9.35 -17.39 -3.49
C GLN A 173 7.95 -16.86 -3.16
N VAL A 174 7.67 -15.61 -3.55
CA VAL A 174 6.33 -15.03 -3.48
C VAL A 174 5.47 -15.69 -4.57
N PRO A 175 4.37 -16.38 -4.22
CA PRO A 175 3.49 -16.97 -5.21
C PRO A 175 2.78 -15.89 -6.03
N GLN A 176 2.36 -16.25 -7.24
CA GLN A 176 1.47 -15.41 -8.04
C GLN A 176 0.18 -15.11 -7.27
N ASP A 177 -0.27 -13.85 -7.34
CA ASP A 177 -1.48 -13.34 -6.68
C ASP A 177 -1.47 -13.57 -5.16
N ALA A 178 -0.29 -13.49 -4.55
CA ALA A 178 -0.11 -13.65 -3.12
C ALA A 178 0.84 -12.59 -2.54
N GLY A 179 0.66 -12.32 -1.25
CA GLY A 179 1.57 -11.49 -0.49
C GLY A 179 2.82 -12.25 -0.02
N PRO A 180 3.78 -11.54 0.60
CA PRO A 180 5.05 -12.12 1.06
C PRO A 180 4.88 -13.19 2.15
N SER A 181 3.72 -13.28 2.81
CA SER A 181 3.37 -14.36 3.74
C SER A 181 2.80 -15.61 3.06
N GLY A 182 2.59 -15.58 1.73
CA GLY A 182 2.01 -16.66 0.94
C GLY A 182 0.48 -16.69 0.91
N GLN A 183 -0.20 -15.70 1.51
CA GLN A 183 -1.66 -15.60 1.47
C GLN A 183 -2.13 -15.00 0.14
N GLY A 184 -3.11 -15.63 -0.49
CA GLY A 184 -3.61 -15.24 -1.82
C GLY A 184 -4.68 -14.14 -1.77
N MET A 185 -5.21 -13.78 -2.94
CA MET A 185 -6.30 -12.80 -3.08
C MET A 185 -7.65 -13.23 -2.47
N SER A 186 -7.77 -14.47 -2.00
CA SER A 186 -8.92 -14.95 -1.23
C SER A 186 -8.54 -16.17 -0.42
N GLY A 187 -9.35 -16.51 0.60
CA GLY A 187 -9.14 -17.69 1.40
C GLY A 187 -9.61 -17.49 2.83
N TYR A 188 -8.83 -18.00 3.79
CA TYR A 188 -9.11 -17.83 5.21
C TYR A 188 -8.03 -16.97 5.87
N LEU A 189 -8.46 -16.04 6.73
CA LEU A 189 -7.53 -15.29 7.56
C LEU A 189 -6.86 -16.24 8.55
N ARG A 190 -5.58 -15.99 8.82
CA ARG A 190 -4.77 -16.76 9.77
C ARG A 190 -4.64 -15.98 11.07
N ASN A 191 -4.65 -16.64 12.22
CA ASN A 191 -4.34 -15.99 13.49
C ASN A 191 -2.83 -15.71 13.58
N ALA A 192 -2.46 -14.50 14.02
CA ALA A 192 -1.08 -14.08 14.25
C ALA A 192 -0.44 -14.71 15.50
N THR A 193 -1.07 -15.71 16.13
CA THR A 193 -0.60 -16.44 17.32
C THR A 193 -0.40 -15.57 18.56
N ASP A 194 0.19 -16.11 19.63
CA ASP A 194 0.53 -15.35 20.83
C ASP A 194 1.80 -14.50 20.67
N LYS A 195 2.55 -14.68 19.58
CA LYS A 195 3.78 -13.93 19.27
C LYS A 195 3.57 -12.78 18.29
N GLY A 196 2.45 -12.76 17.58
CA GLY A 196 2.30 -11.91 16.41
C GLY A 196 2.98 -12.53 15.19
N THR A 197 2.80 -11.87 14.04
CA THR A 197 3.51 -12.23 12.82
C THR A 197 4.77 -11.42 12.71
N VAL A 198 5.91 -12.09 12.84
CA VAL A 198 7.23 -11.46 12.93
C VAL A 198 8.15 -12.02 11.86
N VAL A 199 8.71 -11.10 11.07
CA VAL A 199 9.84 -11.36 10.17
C VAL A 199 11.05 -10.57 10.65
N PHE A 200 12.23 -10.91 10.16
CA PHE A 200 13.43 -10.12 10.35
C PHE A 200 13.76 -9.37 9.07
N THR A 201 14.44 -8.24 9.20
CA THR A 201 14.94 -7.47 8.05
C THR A 201 16.47 -7.43 8.04
N LYS A 202 17.05 -7.47 6.83
CA LYS A 202 18.48 -7.24 6.61
C LYS A 202 18.68 -5.72 6.61
N SER A 203 19.61 -5.24 7.44
CA SER A 203 19.87 -3.82 7.59
C SER A 203 21.37 -3.56 7.64
N PRO A 204 21.84 -2.41 7.12
CA PRO A 204 23.26 -2.06 7.20
C PRO A 204 23.76 -1.84 8.63
N VAL A 205 22.85 -1.63 9.59
CA VAL A 205 23.14 -1.21 10.96
C VAL A 205 23.08 -2.36 11.96
N LEU A 206 22.05 -3.20 11.88
CA LEU A 206 21.78 -4.26 12.85
C LEU A 206 21.20 -5.50 12.17
N ASP A 207 21.75 -6.67 12.50
CA ASP A 207 21.18 -7.96 12.11
C ASP A 207 20.01 -8.35 13.00
N ASN A 208 19.11 -9.18 12.46
CA ASN A 208 17.96 -9.73 13.17
C ASN A 208 17.04 -8.66 13.80
N VAL A 209 16.85 -7.52 13.11
CA VAL A 209 15.85 -6.53 13.54
C VAL A 209 14.47 -7.11 13.28
N PRO A 210 13.64 -7.33 14.32
CA PRO A 210 12.30 -7.87 14.13
C PRO A 210 11.36 -6.79 13.58
N ILE A 211 10.61 -7.14 12.55
CA ILE A 211 9.47 -6.39 12.02
C ILE A 211 8.21 -7.16 12.41
N VAL A 212 7.40 -6.54 13.27
CA VAL A 212 6.09 -7.07 13.64
C VAL A 212 5.09 -6.60 12.59
N LEU A 213 4.71 -7.51 11.69
CA LEU A 213 3.72 -7.24 10.65
C LEU A 213 2.30 -7.20 11.24
N THR A 214 2.04 -8.05 12.24
CA THR A 214 0.75 -8.08 12.94
C THR A 214 0.94 -8.37 14.40
N ASN A 215 0.21 -7.67 15.25
CA ASN A 215 0.21 -7.91 16.69
C ASN A 215 -0.45 -9.25 17.06
N PRO A 216 -0.10 -9.85 18.22
CA PRO A 216 -0.66 -11.12 18.67
C PRO A 216 -2.20 -11.18 18.66
N GLY A 217 -2.74 -12.35 18.27
CA GLY A 217 -4.17 -12.67 18.35
C GLY A 217 -5.08 -11.99 17.32
N ILE A 218 -4.51 -11.27 16.35
CA ILE A 218 -5.25 -10.67 15.23
C ILE A 218 -5.32 -11.68 14.08
N TRP A 219 -6.45 -11.69 13.36
CA TRP A 219 -6.65 -12.50 12.18
C TRP A 219 -6.18 -11.75 10.94
N GLU A 220 -5.34 -12.32 10.10
CA GLU A 220 -4.62 -11.57 9.07
C GLU A 220 -4.67 -12.20 7.67
N ALA A 221 -4.58 -11.36 6.66
CA ALA A 221 -4.05 -11.65 5.31
C ALA A 221 -3.07 -10.52 4.93
N LEU A 222 -1.78 -10.82 4.74
CA LEU A 222 -0.73 -9.78 4.69
C LEU A 222 -0.15 -9.55 3.29
N GLY A 223 0.04 -8.26 2.96
CA GLY A 223 0.77 -7.80 1.78
C GLY A 223 0.20 -8.27 0.44
N LEU A 224 -1.12 -8.35 0.37
CA LEU A 224 -1.89 -8.73 -0.81
C LEU A 224 -1.60 -7.76 -1.97
N PRO A 225 -1.33 -8.28 -3.17
CA PRO A 225 -0.90 -7.47 -4.31
C PRO A 225 -2.08 -6.78 -5.01
N LEU A 226 -2.99 -6.14 -4.28
CA LEU A 226 -4.23 -5.60 -4.83
C LEU A 226 -4.00 -4.47 -5.85
N THR A 227 -4.85 -4.40 -6.88
CA THR A 227 -4.84 -3.34 -7.90
C THR A 227 -6.11 -2.47 -7.82
N PRO A 228 -6.14 -1.22 -8.29
CA PRO A 228 -7.34 -0.39 -8.36
C PRO A 228 -8.24 -0.76 -9.56
N PHE A 229 -7.96 -1.87 -10.24
CA PHE A 229 -8.70 -2.28 -11.41
C PHE A 229 -9.60 -3.46 -11.09
N TYR A 230 -10.84 -3.35 -11.55
CA TYR A 230 -11.81 -4.42 -11.42
C TYR A 230 -11.61 -5.53 -12.46
N ASP A 231 -11.92 -6.76 -12.07
CA ASP A 231 -11.88 -7.94 -12.95
C ASP A 231 -12.86 -7.78 -14.11
N SER A 232 -14.07 -7.27 -13.84
CA SER A 232 -15.08 -7.01 -14.86
C SER A 232 -14.64 -5.98 -15.89
N GLU A 233 -13.76 -5.06 -15.51
CA GLU A 233 -13.22 -4.04 -16.39
C GLU A 233 -11.98 -4.50 -17.15
N MET A 234 -11.11 -5.32 -16.52
CA MET A 234 -9.78 -5.65 -17.05
C MET A 234 -9.54 -7.13 -17.38
N GLY A 235 -10.49 -8.01 -17.06
CA GLY A 235 -10.42 -9.43 -17.37
C GLY A 235 -10.23 -9.67 -18.86
N GLY A 236 -9.08 -10.24 -19.23
CA GLY A 236 -8.72 -10.54 -20.62
C GLY A 236 -8.42 -9.33 -21.51
N LYS A 237 -8.30 -8.12 -20.94
CA LYS A 237 -7.87 -6.91 -21.66
C LYS A 237 -6.37 -6.69 -21.50
N ASP A 238 -5.78 -6.00 -22.46
CA ASP A 238 -4.39 -5.55 -22.36
C ASP A 238 -4.32 -4.33 -21.43
N LEU A 239 -3.42 -4.34 -20.45
CA LEU A 239 -3.26 -3.25 -19.50
C LEU A 239 -2.97 -1.91 -20.21
N LYS A 240 -2.39 -1.89 -21.40
CA LYS A 240 -2.07 -0.65 -22.12
C LYS A 240 -3.27 0.21 -22.51
N VAL A 241 -4.48 -0.34 -22.50
CA VAL A 241 -5.70 0.39 -22.91
C VAL A 241 -6.39 1.10 -21.75
N VAL A 242 -5.92 0.92 -20.51
CA VAL A 242 -6.49 1.56 -19.33
C VAL A 242 -6.42 3.08 -19.42
N THR A 243 -7.41 3.73 -18.83
CA THR A 243 -7.46 5.18 -18.67
C THR A 243 -7.55 5.52 -17.19
N GLU A 244 -7.30 6.78 -16.83
CA GLU A 244 -7.45 7.27 -15.45
C GLU A 244 -8.85 6.98 -14.86
N GLN A 245 -9.89 6.95 -15.70
CA GLN A 245 -11.27 6.64 -15.28
C GLN A 245 -11.47 5.19 -14.83
N ASN A 246 -10.55 4.29 -15.16
CA ASN A 246 -10.56 2.92 -14.69
C ASN A 246 -10.06 2.78 -13.24
N ILE A 247 -9.46 3.83 -12.67
CA ILE A 247 -8.95 3.81 -11.30
C ILE A 247 -10.11 3.76 -10.31
N GLN A 248 -10.15 2.66 -9.55
CA GLN A 248 -10.90 2.57 -8.32
C GLN A 248 -9.96 2.86 -7.13
N PRO A 249 -10.08 4.00 -6.43
CA PRO A 249 -9.15 4.41 -5.37
C PRO A 249 -9.21 3.55 -4.08
N PHE A 250 -9.93 2.44 -4.11
CA PHE A 250 -10.03 1.48 -3.01
C PHE A 250 -10.54 0.14 -3.53
N GLN A 251 -10.34 -0.92 -2.75
CA GLN A 251 -10.96 -2.21 -2.97
C GLN A 251 -11.86 -2.57 -1.80
N ILE A 252 -12.90 -3.35 -2.05
CA ILE A 252 -13.84 -3.76 -1.02
C ILE A 252 -13.48 -5.17 -0.56
N ALA A 253 -12.94 -5.27 0.64
CA ALA A 253 -12.68 -6.53 1.31
C ALA A 253 -13.91 -6.96 2.13
N ARG A 254 -14.28 -8.22 2.02
CA ARG A 254 -15.36 -8.84 2.80
C ARG A 254 -14.79 -9.96 3.64
N VAL A 255 -15.02 -9.91 4.94
CA VAL A 255 -14.70 -11.01 5.85
C VAL A 255 -15.99 -11.58 6.41
N THR A 256 -16.16 -12.89 6.30
CA THR A 256 -17.34 -13.62 6.77
C THR A 256 -16.91 -14.72 7.73
N LEU A 257 -17.55 -14.79 8.89
CA LEU A 257 -17.40 -15.92 9.80
C LEU A 257 -18.19 -17.11 9.24
N VAL A 258 -17.51 -18.22 9.04
CA VAL A 258 -18.09 -19.47 8.52
C VAL A 258 -17.83 -20.61 9.50
N ASP A 259 -18.69 -21.62 9.47
CA ASP A 259 -18.45 -22.88 10.16
C ASP A 259 -17.24 -23.61 9.56
N ALA A 260 -16.33 -24.10 10.40
CA ALA A 260 -15.05 -24.64 9.91
C ALA A 260 -15.16 -25.94 9.11
N GLU A 261 -16.24 -26.72 9.31
CA GLU A 261 -16.44 -28.01 8.64
C GLU A 261 -17.27 -27.87 7.37
N THR A 262 -18.31 -27.04 7.42
CA THR A 262 -19.30 -26.91 6.34
C THR A 262 -19.05 -25.73 5.41
N ASP A 263 -18.22 -24.76 5.81
CA ASP A 263 -17.99 -23.47 5.12
C ASP A 263 -19.26 -22.60 5.00
N GLU A 264 -20.35 -22.98 5.69
CA GLU A 264 -21.61 -22.24 5.69
C GLU A 264 -21.49 -20.97 6.57
N PRO A 265 -22.06 -19.82 6.14
CA PRO A 265 -22.01 -18.59 6.91
C PRO A 265 -22.70 -18.71 8.28
N VAL A 266 -22.04 -18.24 9.32
CA VAL A 266 -22.64 -18.12 10.66
C VAL A 266 -23.67 -17.00 10.65
N ILE A 267 -24.91 -17.29 11.02
CA ILE A 267 -26.00 -16.32 11.04
C ILE A 267 -26.15 -15.69 12.43
N ASN A 268 -26.10 -14.36 12.49
CA ASN A 268 -26.34 -13.61 13.72
C ASN A 268 -27.80 -13.70 14.14
N ALA A 269 -28.06 -14.22 15.35
CA ALA A 269 -29.41 -14.48 15.84
C ALA A 269 -30.29 -13.23 15.88
N SER A 270 -29.73 -12.06 16.21
CA SER A 270 -30.47 -10.81 16.31
C SER A 270 -30.88 -10.20 14.97
N THR A 271 -30.13 -10.47 13.90
CA THR A 271 -30.33 -9.82 12.59
C THR A 271 -30.82 -10.77 11.51
N GLY A 272 -30.66 -12.09 11.69
CA GLY A 272 -30.91 -13.09 10.65
C GLY A 272 -29.97 -12.99 9.45
N LYS A 273 -28.86 -12.23 9.58
CA LYS A 273 -27.86 -12.02 8.52
C LYS A 273 -26.54 -12.72 8.85
N PRO A 274 -25.74 -13.08 7.84
CA PRO A 274 -24.38 -13.57 8.05
C PRO A 274 -23.54 -12.62 8.91
N ALA A 275 -22.80 -13.18 9.87
CA ALA A 275 -21.75 -12.51 10.60
C ALA A 275 -20.61 -12.14 9.63
N SER A 276 -20.67 -10.93 9.13
CA SER A 276 -19.75 -10.42 8.12
C SER A 276 -19.47 -8.95 8.32
N PHE A 277 -18.33 -8.50 7.83
CA PHE A 277 -17.98 -7.09 7.75
C PHE A 277 -17.36 -6.81 6.39
N ILE A 278 -17.55 -5.58 5.94
CA ILE A 278 -16.93 -5.03 4.74
C ILE A 278 -16.05 -3.89 5.19
N GLY A 279 -14.85 -3.78 4.63
CA GLY A 279 -14.17 -2.49 4.63
C GLY A 279 -13.44 -2.22 3.34
N THR A 280 -12.91 -1.01 3.29
CA THR A 280 -12.34 -0.42 2.10
C THR A 280 -10.83 -0.34 2.25
N GLU A 281 -10.12 -1.02 1.37
CA GLU A 281 -8.66 -0.98 1.28
C GLU A 281 -8.27 0.14 0.33
N PRO A 282 -7.73 1.28 0.80
CA PRO A 282 -7.36 2.37 -0.08
C PRO A 282 -6.24 1.93 -1.03
N ILE A 283 -6.49 2.08 -2.33
CA ILE A 283 -5.53 1.77 -3.39
C ILE A 283 -5.56 2.88 -4.40
N ASP A 284 -4.52 3.68 -4.46
CA ASP A 284 -4.50 4.81 -5.38
C ASP A 284 -3.16 4.92 -6.11
N VAL A 285 -3.18 5.67 -7.22
CA VAL A 285 -2.03 6.08 -8.02
C VAL A 285 -1.85 7.58 -7.89
N PRO A 286 -0.69 8.04 -7.40
CA PRO A 286 -0.32 9.45 -7.45
C PRO A 286 -0.28 9.95 -8.88
N ASN A 287 -0.77 11.18 -9.09
CA ASN A 287 -0.84 11.82 -10.41
C ASN A 287 0.50 12.41 -10.86
N CYS A 288 1.58 11.62 -10.76
CA CYS A 288 2.91 12.00 -11.22
C CYS A 288 2.87 12.44 -12.70
N ASN A 289 2.00 11.84 -13.51
CA ASN A 289 1.89 12.11 -14.95
C ASN A 289 1.43 13.52 -15.31
N ASN A 290 0.68 14.20 -14.44
CA ASN A 290 0.26 15.57 -14.72
C ASN A 290 1.45 16.56 -14.68
N CYS A 291 2.56 16.18 -14.02
CA CYS A 291 3.80 16.98 -14.00
C CYS A 291 4.92 16.31 -14.81
N HIS A 292 5.29 15.08 -14.46
CA HIS A 292 6.41 14.34 -15.06
C HIS A 292 6.10 13.80 -16.47
N GLY A 293 4.83 13.67 -16.84
CA GLY A 293 4.39 13.34 -18.20
C GLY A 293 4.26 14.55 -19.12
N THR A 294 4.51 15.76 -18.61
CA THR A 294 4.32 17.04 -19.30
C THR A 294 5.62 17.85 -19.34
N GLU A 295 5.66 18.93 -20.12
CA GLU A 295 6.83 19.80 -20.19
C GLU A 295 7.12 20.51 -18.85
N ASN A 296 6.11 20.69 -17.98
CA ASN A 296 6.21 21.42 -16.72
C ASN A 296 7.30 20.88 -15.75
N ALA A 297 7.45 19.55 -15.62
CA ALA A 297 8.53 18.98 -14.81
C ALA A 297 9.87 18.88 -15.58
N ASN A 298 9.82 18.95 -16.91
CA ASN A 298 10.95 18.66 -17.78
C ASN A 298 11.56 19.93 -18.43
N GLU A 299 10.99 21.11 -18.21
CA GLU A 299 11.40 22.40 -18.81
C GLU A 299 12.89 22.69 -18.62
N ALA A 300 13.43 22.37 -17.44
CA ALA A 300 14.84 22.57 -17.12
C ALA A 300 15.79 21.58 -17.83
N PHE A 301 15.26 20.52 -18.45
CA PHE A 301 16.00 19.42 -19.06
C PHE A 301 15.40 19.03 -20.42
N PRO A 302 15.63 19.82 -21.49
CA PRO A 302 15.02 19.59 -22.81
C PRO A 302 15.33 18.22 -23.42
N ASP A 303 16.51 17.68 -23.12
CA ASP A 303 16.93 16.33 -23.51
C ASP A 303 16.10 15.24 -22.82
N VAL A 304 15.75 15.44 -21.55
CA VAL A 304 14.82 14.55 -20.84
C VAL A 304 13.43 14.63 -21.47
N TRP A 305 12.97 15.84 -21.81
CA TRP A 305 11.68 16.00 -22.47
C TRP A 305 11.59 15.27 -23.81
N GLU A 306 12.65 15.29 -24.61
CA GLU A 306 12.72 14.52 -25.86
C GLU A 306 12.59 12.99 -25.62
N MET A 307 13.22 12.47 -24.56
CA MET A 307 13.07 11.06 -24.18
C MET A 307 11.63 10.75 -23.77
N VAL A 308 10.99 11.62 -22.98
CA VAL A 308 9.58 11.47 -22.56
C VAL A 308 8.66 11.45 -23.78
N GLN A 309 8.87 12.36 -24.74
CA GLN A 309 8.09 12.40 -25.98
C GLN A 309 8.30 11.15 -26.86
N THR A 310 9.54 10.68 -26.96
CA THR A 310 9.89 9.45 -27.68
C THR A 310 9.17 8.25 -27.09
N GLU A 311 9.18 8.13 -25.76
CA GLU A 311 8.50 7.06 -25.04
C GLU A 311 6.99 7.10 -25.25
N LYS A 312 6.38 8.27 -25.07
CA LYS A 312 4.94 8.46 -25.31
C LYS A 312 4.54 8.09 -26.74
N LYS A 313 5.34 8.49 -27.73
CA LYS A 313 5.09 8.18 -29.15
C LYS A 313 5.12 6.68 -29.42
N TYR A 314 6.09 5.96 -28.84
CA TYR A 314 6.19 4.51 -29.00
C TYR A 314 4.94 3.81 -28.46
N TRP A 315 4.55 4.06 -27.21
CA TRP A 315 3.40 3.40 -26.59
C TRP A 315 2.09 3.68 -27.34
N LYS A 316 1.88 4.92 -27.78
CA LYS A 316 0.72 5.25 -28.64
C LYS A 316 0.74 4.49 -29.96
N SER A 317 1.92 4.31 -30.57
CA SER A 317 2.05 3.60 -31.85
C SER A 317 1.63 2.12 -31.79
N ILE A 318 1.71 1.50 -30.60
CA ILE A 318 1.29 0.12 -30.36
C ILE A 318 -0.10 0.01 -29.69
N GLY A 319 -0.86 1.11 -29.70
CA GLY A 319 -2.26 1.15 -29.27
C GLY A 319 -2.47 1.37 -27.77
N ALA A 320 -1.49 1.91 -27.04
CA ALA A 320 -1.71 2.36 -25.67
C ALA A 320 -2.64 3.58 -25.62
N SER A 321 -3.38 3.72 -24.52
CA SER A 321 -4.12 4.96 -24.24
C SER A 321 -3.17 6.14 -24.01
N ASP A 322 -3.71 7.36 -24.08
CA ASP A 322 -2.93 8.56 -23.77
C ASP A 322 -2.41 8.54 -22.33
N TRP A 323 -3.26 8.16 -21.38
CA TRP A 323 -2.90 8.08 -19.96
C TRP A 323 -1.80 7.05 -19.69
N TYR A 324 -1.91 5.86 -20.30
CA TYR A 324 -0.88 4.84 -20.16
C TYR A 324 0.45 5.27 -20.77
N ALA A 325 0.43 5.87 -21.96
CA ALA A 325 1.63 6.44 -22.57
C ALA A 325 2.26 7.54 -21.68
N ASP A 326 1.43 8.36 -21.03
CA ASP A 326 1.89 9.39 -20.09
C ASP A 326 2.56 8.78 -18.86
N LEU A 327 2.04 7.67 -18.31
CA LEU A 327 2.68 6.95 -17.20
C LEU A 327 4.06 6.40 -17.60
N LYS A 328 4.20 5.83 -18.80
CA LYS A 328 5.50 5.34 -19.29
C LYS A 328 6.50 6.48 -19.49
N GLY A 329 6.05 7.59 -20.07
CA GLY A 329 6.86 8.81 -20.18
C GLY A 329 7.25 9.39 -18.81
N THR A 330 6.34 9.33 -17.83
CA THR A 330 6.57 9.79 -16.46
C THR A 330 7.70 9.04 -15.78
N ALA A 331 7.74 7.71 -15.92
CA ALA A 331 8.83 6.90 -15.38
C ALA A 331 10.19 7.31 -16.00
N ILE A 332 10.25 7.56 -17.31
CA ILE A 332 11.45 8.08 -17.97
C ILE A 332 11.83 9.48 -17.43
N SER A 333 10.88 10.39 -17.27
CA SER A 333 11.11 11.71 -16.70
C SER A 333 11.73 11.62 -15.31
N ILE A 334 11.13 10.84 -14.40
CA ILE A 334 11.60 10.69 -13.02
C ILE A 334 13.03 10.16 -13.00
N LEU A 335 13.31 9.07 -13.74
CA LEU A 335 14.62 8.44 -13.75
C LEU A 335 15.69 9.33 -14.40
N ALA A 336 15.39 9.98 -15.52
CA ALA A 336 16.36 10.82 -16.21
C ALA A 336 16.62 12.14 -15.46
N ILE A 337 15.60 12.73 -14.82
CA ILE A 337 15.81 13.88 -13.91
C ILE A 337 16.66 13.46 -12.72
N HIS A 338 16.44 12.25 -12.18
CA HIS A 338 17.27 11.72 -11.10
C HIS A 338 18.73 11.57 -11.53
N ASP A 339 18.97 11.05 -12.74
CA ASP A 339 20.31 10.98 -13.34
C ASP A 339 20.96 12.36 -13.42
N ARG A 340 20.23 13.39 -13.88
CA ARG A 340 20.72 14.77 -13.98
C ARG A 340 21.04 15.39 -12.62
N LYS A 341 20.20 15.16 -11.61
CA LYS A 341 20.29 15.81 -10.29
C LYS A 341 21.17 15.10 -9.28
N HIS A 342 21.45 13.82 -9.48
CA HIS A 342 22.15 13.00 -8.48
C HIS A 342 23.26 12.14 -9.09
N GLY A 343 23.50 12.24 -10.39
CA GLY A 343 24.55 11.47 -11.05
C GLY A 343 24.23 9.99 -11.20
N THR A 344 22.99 9.54 -10.95
CA THR A 344 22.64 8.16 -11.29
C THR A 344 22.73 7.93 -12.80
N THR A 345 22.72 6.66 -13.20
CA THR A 345 22.86 6.24 -14.60
C THR A 345 21.72 5.33 -15.04
N PHE A 346 20.52 5.53 -14.46
CA PHE A 346 19.34 4.69 -14.68
C PHE A 346 18.93 4.64 -16.15
N THR A 347 19.09 5.74 -16.86
CA THR A 347 18.70 5.89 -18.27
C THR A 347 19.89 5.88 -19.23
N ALA A 348 21.11 5.59 -18.75
CA ALA A 348 22.32 5.59 -19.58
C ALA A 348 22.28 4.56 -20.73
N LYS A 349 21.46 3.51 -20.60
CA LYS A 349 21.23 2.47 -21.62
C LYS A 349 19.83 2.54 -22.25
N TYR A 350 19.11 3.64 -22.05
CA TYR A 350 17.78 3.82 -22.62
C TYR A 350 17.83 3.62 -24.14
N ASN A 351 16.90 2.81 -24.66
CA ASN A 351 16.80 2.52 -26.08
C ASN A 351 15.37 2.76 -26.57
N GLY A 352 15.19 3.88 -27.27
CA GLY A 352 13.94 4.30 -27.90
C GLY A 352 13.42 3.37 -29.01
N GLU A 353 14.18 2.36 -29.41
CA GLU A 353 13.78 1.41 -30.46
C GLU A 353 13.50 0.00 -29.91
N ALA A 354 13.72 -0.24 -28.61
CA ALA A 354 13.46 -1.54 -27.99
C ALA A 354 11.95 -1.85 -27.93
N THR A 355 11.58 -3.11 -28.18
CA THR A 355 10.18 -3.56 -28.20
C THR A 355 9.66 -4.11 -26.87
N SER A 356 10.53 -4.18 -25.87
CA SER A 356 10.28 -4.56 -24.47
C SER A 356 11.03 -3.55 -23.58
N ASN A 357 11.13 -3.78 -22.27
CA ASN A 357 11.82 -2.90 -21.31
C ASN A 357 12.91 -2.02 -21.93
N ARG A 358 12.60 -0.72 -22.05
CA ARG A 358 13.36 0.26 -22.83
C ARG A 358 14.45 0.97 -22.03
N LEU A 359 14.60 0.66 -20.74
CA LEU A 359 15.71 1.18 -19.91
C LEU A 359 17.07 0.58 -20.27
N GLY A 360 17.10 -0.61 -20.89
CA GLY A 360 18.33 -1.35 -21.12
C GLY A 360 18.98 -1.89 -19.84
N ARG A 361 18.21 -1.98 -18.75
CA ARG A 361 18.55 -2.60 -17.45
C ARG A 361 17.28 -3.10 -16.76
N SER A 362 17.44 -3.89 -15.69
CA SER A 362 16.34 -4.24 -14.77
C SER A 362 15.71 -3.01 -14.15
N SER A 363 14.45 -3.15 -13.72
CA SER A 363 13.68 -2.08 -13.07
C SER A 363 14.46 -1.42 -11.93
N VAL A 364 14.29 -0.11 -11.76
CA VAL A 364 14.89 0.64 -10.66
C VAL A 364 13.98 0.50 -9.44
N LEU A 365 14.47 -0.20 -8.42
CA LEU A 365 13.82 -0.31 -7.13
C LEU A 365 14.47 0.71 -6.18
N CYS A 366 13.76 1.79 -5.87
CA CYS A 366 14.29 2.92 -5.10
C CYS A 366 14.89 2.49 -3.75
N GLN A 367 14.25 1.49 -3.12
CA GLN A 367 14.63 0.94 -1.83
C GLN A 367 15.94 0.16 -1.82
N LYS A 368 16.53 -0.09 -3.00
CA LYS A 368 17.90 -0.61 -3.10
C LYS A 368 18.96 0.45 -2.80
N CYS A 369 18.59 1.72 -2.63
CA CYS A 369 19.49 2.80 -2.21
C CYS A 369 18.91 3.64 -1.06
N HIS A 370 17.59 3.81 -1.02
CA HIS A 370 16.90 4.62 -0.03
C HIS A 370 16.30 3.76 1.09
N ALA A 371 16.41 4.20 2.35
CA ALA A 371 15.61 3.64 3.42
C ALA A 371 14.11 3.85 3.16
N ASP A 372 13.30 2.87 3.55
CA ASP A 372 11.85 2.89 3.41
C ASP A 372 11.19 2.05 4.52
N ASN A 373 10.55 2.73 5.45
CA ASN A 373 9.89 2.11 6.58
C ASN A 373 8.60 1.39 6.21
N VAL A 374 7.97 1.70 5.06
CA VAL A 374 6.72 1.07 4.61
C VAL A 374 6.96 -0.41 4.35
N ILE A 375 8.09 -0.74 3.72
CA ILE A 375 8.44 -2.13 3.39
C ILE A 375 9.49 -2.72 4.35
N GLY A 376 9.92 -1.99 5.37
CA GLY A 376 10.88 -2.48 6.37
C GLY A 376 12.34 -2.46 5.92
N VAL A 377 12.71 -1.58 4.98
CA VAL A 377 14.11 -1.28 4.62
C VAL A 377 14.62 -0.19 5.56
N LEU A 378 15.41 -0.58 6.55
CA LEU A 378 15.75 0.28 7.69
C LEU A 378 17.07 1.05 7.56
N GLY A 379 17.68 1.09 6.38
CA GLY A 379 18.95 1.79 6.18
C GLY A 379 19.14 2.23 4.74
N SER A 380 19.76 3.39 4.60
CA SER A 380 20.13 3.96 3.31
C SER A 380 21.55 3.58 2.91
N ALA A 381 21.83 3.69 1.62
CA ALA A 381 23.16 3.61 1.08
C ALA A 381 24.01 4.87 1.35
N THR A 382 25.32 4.71 1.19
CA THR A 382 26.31 5.79 1.27
C THR A 382 27.02 5.95 -0.07
N VAL A 383 27.23 7.18 -0.51
CA VAL A 383 28.04 7.50 -1.70
C VAL A 383 29.52 7.49 -1.34
N VAL A 384 30.32 6.75 -2.11
CA VAL A 384 31.77 6.59 -1.89
C VAL A 384 32.54 6.91 -3.17
N HIS A 385 33.49 7.82 -3.08
CA HIS A 385 34.40 8.19 -4.16
C HIS A 385 35.69 7.40 -4.03
N LYS A 386 35.97 6.50 -4.98
CA LYS A 386 37.12 5.60 -4.93
C LYS A 386 37.73 5.39 -6.29
N ASN A 387 39.04 5.67 -6.42
CA ASN A 387 39.81 5.42 -7.64
C ASN A 387 39.19 6.04 -8.91
N GLY A 388 38.63 7.25 -8.82
CA GLY A 388 37.98 7.94 -9.94
C GLY A 388 36.59 7.39 -10.29
N ARG A 389 36.02 6.51 -9.47
CA ARG A 389 34.63 6.04 -9.55
C ARG A 389 33.82 6.60 -8.40
N VAL A 390 32.53 6.74 -8.61
CA VAL A 390 31.56 7.03 -7.56
C VAL A 390 30.65 5.82 -7.41
N GLU A 391 30.67 5.22 -6.22
CA GLU A 391 30.06 3.94 -5.90
C GLU A 391 28.98 4.14 -4.83
N VAL A 392 27.89 3.39 -4.91
CA VAL A 392 26.83 3.39 -3.89
C VAL A 392 26.99 2.14 -3.03
N HIS A 393 27.34 2.33 -1.76
CA HIS A 393 27.68 1.27 -0.79
C HIS A 393 26.59 1.07 0.26
N ASP A 394 26.82 0.11 1.15
CA ASP A 394 26.01 -0.23 2.34
C ASP A 394 24.63 -0.82 2.07
N ALA A 395 24.00 -0.48 0.95
CA ALA A 395 22.75 -1.10 0.55
C ALA A 395 22.88 -2.56 0.09
N SER A 396 24.08 -3.10 -0.16
CA SER A 396 24.22 -4.56 -0.35
C SER A 396 23.88 -5.33 0.93
N ARG A 397 23.83 -4.67 2.09
CA ARG A 397 23.30 -5.24 3.33
C ARG A 397 21.77 -5.23 3.41
N ILE A 398 21.07 -4.78 2.38
CA ILE A 398 19.60 -4.90 2.23
C ILE A 398 19.23 -5.74 1.00
N ASP A 399 20.21 -6.31 0.30
CA ASP A 399 19.98 -7.07 -0.93
C ASP A 399 20.67 -8.43 -0.84
N LEU A 400 19.92 -9.50 -1.13
CA LEU A 400 20.45 -10.86 -1.11
C LEU A 400 21.43 -11.17 -2.23
N GLY A 401 21.28 -10.46 -3.35
CA GLY A 401 22.05 -10.73 -4.55
C GLY A 401 23.52 -10.36 -4.47
N LEU A 402 23.91 -9.62 -3.44
CA LEU A 402 25.22 -9.00 -3.36
C LEU A 402 25.93 -9.38 -2.06
N PRO A 403 27.19 -9.85 -2.13
CA PRO A 403 28.05 -9.90 -0.97
C PRO A 403 28.14 -8.52 -0.32
N ASP A 404 28.12 -8.49 1.01
CA ASP A 404 28.27 -7.27 1.79
C ASP A 404 29.50 -6.46 1.33
N GLY A 405 29.29 -5.16 1.07
CA GLY A 405 30.35 -4.25 0.60
C GLY A 405 30.53 -4.21 -0.92
N THR A 406 29.73 -4.98 -1.67
CA THR A 406 29.63 -4.79 -3.13
C THR A 406 28.81 -3.53 -3.41
N PRO A 407 29.27 -2.63 -4.31
CA PRO A 407 28.47 -1.49 -4.73
C PRO A 407 27.14 -1.92 -5.36
N VAL A 408 26.04 -1.30 -4.94
CA VAL A 408 24.70 -1.57 -5.50
C VAL A 408 24.42 -0.79 -6.78
N ASP A 409 25.12 0.32 -7.01
CA ASP A 409 25.07 1.07 -8.27
C ASP A 409 26.34 1.93 -8.44
N LEU A 410 26.50 2.52 -9.62
CA LEU A 410 27.57 3.44 -9.98
C LEU A 410 26.98 4.78 -10.44
N LEU A 411 27.51 5.86 -9.86
CA LEU A 411 27.16 7.21 -10.26
C LEU A 411 28.17 7.74 -11.29
N ASP A 412 27.73 8.65 -12.15
CA ASP A 412 28.57 9.36 -13.10
C ASP A 412 29.51 10.32 -12.35
N PRO A 413 30.83 10.06 -12.33
CA PRO A 413 31.78 10.95 -11.66
C PRO A 413 31.89 12.33 -12.32
N ASN A 414 31.41 12.49 -13.56
CA ASN A 414 31.49 13.75 -14.30
C ASN A 414 30.22 14.61 -14.17
N ASN A 415 29.16 14.08 -13.57
CA ASN A 415 27.96 14.87 -13.33
C ASN A 415 28.25 15.89 -12.19
N PRO A 416 28.06 17.20 -12.42
CA PRO A 416 28.35 18.22 -11.42
C PRO A 416 27.45 18.15 -10.18
N ASN A 417 26.35 17.42 -10.24
CA ASN A 417 25.40 17.22 -9.14
C ASN A 417 25.57 15.86 -8.46
N THR A 418 26.60 15.08 -8.82
CA THR A 418 26.91 13.84 -8.11
C THR A 418 27.22 14.15 -6.64
N PRO A 419 26.57 13.47 -5.68
CA PRO A 419 26.77 13.74 -4.26
C PRO A 419 28.23 13.62 -3.83
N GLU A 420 28.60 14.40 -2.82
CA GLU A 420 29.94 14.38 -2.23
C GLU A 420 30.25 13.03 -1.57
N ASP A 421 31.54 12.71 -1.45
CA ASP A 421 32.01 11.51 -0.76
C ASP A 421 31.49 11.44 0.69
N GLY A 422 31.00 10.27 1.10
CA GLY A 422 30.41 10.06 2.41
C GLY A 422 28.96 10.53 2.55
N THR A 423 28.31 11.03 1.48
CA THR A 423 26.90 11.42 1.53
C THR A 423 26.03 10.21 1.81
N VAL A 424 25.26 10.26 2.89
CA VAL A 424 24.20 9.28 3.19
C VAL A 424 22.97 9.64 2.36
N ILE A 425 22.45 8.69 1.60
CA ILE A 425 21.25 8.90 0.79
C ILE A 425 20.04 9.05 1.73
N PRO A 426 19.20 10.09 1.59
CA PRO A 426 18.06 10.27 2.48
C PRO A 426 17.01 9.15 2.30
N PRO A 427 16.21 8.83 3.33
CA PRO A 427 15.04 7.97 3.20
C PRO A 427 14.13 8.41 2.04
N LEU A 428 13.49 7.45 1.37
CA LEU A 428 12.74 7.69 0.13
C LEU A 428 11.64 8.74 0.33
N THR A 429 10.87 8.60 1.41
CA THR A 429 9.81 9.52 1.80
C THR A 429 10.34 10.92 2.07
N GLU A 430 11.51 11.05 2.71
CA GLU A 430 12.15 12.35 2.95
C GLU A 430 12.57 13.00 1.63
N ALA A 431 13.26 12.24 0.77
CA ALA A 431 13.78 12.70 -0.51
C ALA A 431 12.66 13.25 -1.42
N ILE A 432 11.58 12.48 -1.56
CA ILE A 432 10.44 12.84 -2.42
C ILE A 432 9.72 14.05 -1.86
N HIS A 433 9.37 14.05 -0.56
CA HIS A 433 8.61 15.17 0.02
C HIS A 433 9.43 16.46 0.03
N TYR A 434 10.72 16.40 0.41
CA TYR A 434 11.58 17.57 0.42
C TYR A 434 11.72 18.20 -0.98
N ALA A 435 11.94 17.37 -2.01
CA ALA A 435 12.05 17.85 -3.38
C ALA A 435 10.77 18.57 -3.84
N HIS A 436 9.60 17.96 -3.64
CA HIS A 436 8.34 18.56 -4.10
C HIS A 436 7.94 19.79 -3.28
N GLN A 437 8.10 19.76 -1.96
CA GLN A 437 7.78 20.90 -1.11
C GLN A 437 8.67 22.12 -1.43
N LYS A 438 9.92 21.90 -1.84
CA LYS A 438 10.85 22.97 -2.22
C LYS A 438 10.68 23.46 -3.65
N VAL A 439 10.41 22.57 -4.60
CA VAL A 439 10.42 22.88 -6.05
C VAL A 439 9.03 23.20 -6.58
N ARG A 440 7.98 22.55 -6.04
CA ARG A 440 6.59 22.68 -6.47
C ARG A 440 5.64 22.65 -5.26
N PRO A 441 5.64 23.69 -4.40
CA PRO A 441 4.76 23.74 -3.23
C PRO A 441 3.27 23.92 -3.55
N LEU A 442 2.89 24.26 -4.80
CA LEU A 442 1.51 24.46 -5.24
C LEU A 442 0.71 25.39 -4.29
N PRO A 443 1.16 26.64 -4.06
CA PRO A 443 0.47 27.53 -3.14
C PRO A 443 -0.90 27.94 -3.67
N ASP A 444 -1.87 28.13 -2.77
CA ASP A 444 -3.12 28.84 -3.07
C ASP A 444 -2.99 30.37 -2.88
N ALA A 445 -4.12 31.09 -2.92
CA ALA A 445 -4.12 32.55 -2.81
C ALA A 445 -3.58 33.07 -1.46
N GLU A 446 -3.67 32.25 -0.40
CA GLU A 446 -3.18 32.54 0.94
C GLU A 446 -1.77 31.99 1.20
N GLY A 447 -1.13 31.40 0.17
CA GLY A 447 0.20 30.83 0.26
C GLY A 447 0.26 29.44 0.92
N ARG A 448 -0.89 28.79 1.17
CA ARG A 448 -0.92 27.44 1.74
C ARG A 448 -0.51 26.44 0.69
N THR A 449 0.38 25.51 1.04
CA THR A 449 0.84 24.47 0.12
C THR A 449 -0.27 23.50 -0.25
N GLY A 450 -0.36 23.13 -1.53
CA GLY A 450 -1.24 22.09 -2.06
C GLY A 450 -0.50 20.81 -2.45
N ALA A 451 0.80 20.71 -2.09
CA ALA A 451 1.68 19.64 -2.55
C ALA A 451 1.23 18.26 -2.06
N CYS A 452 0.67 18.17 -0.85
CA CYS A 452 0.18 16.91 -0.28
C CYS A 452 -1.05 16.38 -1.04
N GLN A 453 -2.03 17.26 -1.26
CA GLN A 453 -3.27 16.97 -1.98
C GLN A 453 -3.01 16.59 -3.44
N GLY A 454 -1.95 17.12 -4.02
CA GLY A 454 -1.52 16.79 -5.37
C GLY A 454 -1.02 15.36 -5.56
N CYS A 455 -0.53 14.71 -4.51
CA CYS A 455 0.17 13.41 -4.61
C CYS A 455 -0.53 12.26 -3.87
N HIS A 456 -1.22 12.54 -2.76
CA HIS A 456 -1.83 11.52 -1.90
C HIS A 456 -3.33 11.38 -2.15
N PRO A 457 -3.94 10.21 -1.86
CA PRO A 457 -5.03 9.63 -2.63
C PRO A 457 -5.93 10.69 -3.21
N ALA A 458 -5.79 10.88 -4.50
CA ALA A 458 -6.32 12.03 -5.21
C ALA A 458 -7.56 11.63 -6.02
N HIS A 459 -7.71 10.35 -6.37
CA HIS A 459 -8.94 9.86 -7.01
C HIS A 459 -10.06 9.67 -5.97
N ARG A 460 -11.29 9.94 -6.40
CA ARG A 460 -12.49 9.91 -5.54
C ARG A 460 -13.22 8.58 -5.61
N PHE A 461 -13.98 8.26 -4.55
CA PHE A 461 -14.80 7.05 -4.49
C PHE A 461 -15.76 6.90 -5.68
N ASP A 462 -16.32 8.02 -6.15
CA ASP A 462 -17.22 8.11 -7.31
C ASP A 462 -16.50 8.20 -8.66
N ARG A 463 -15.16 8.13 -8.67
CA ARG A 463 -14.27 8.28 -9.83
C ARG A 463 -14.40 9.60 -10.59
N SER A 464 -15.07 10.62 -10.02
CA SER A 464 -15.13 11.94 -10.65
C SER A 464 -13.77 12.64 -10.54
N MET A 465 -13.39 13.34 -11.61
CA MET A 465 -12.24 14.25 -11.66
C MET A 465 -12.65 15.71 -11.46
N ASP A 466 -13.92 15.98 -11.13
CA ASP A 466 -14.39 17.33 -10.86
C ASP A 466 -13.72 17.88 -9.58
N ALA A 467 -13.23 19.13 -9.67
CA ALA A 467 -12.51 19.81 -8.59
C ALA A 467 -11.22 19.10 -8.12
N TYR A 468 -10.58 18.35 -9.02
CA TYR A 468 -9.28 17.72 -8.78
C TYR A 468 -8.17 18.77 -8.49
N PRO A 469 -7.25 18.53 -7.54
CA PRO A 469 -6.29 19.55 -7.08
C PRO A 469 -5.23 19.96 -8.11
N ILE A 470 -4.93 19.10 -9.09
CA ILE A 470 -3.91 19.32 -10.11
C ILE A 470 -4.54 19.33 -11.51
N THR A 471 -4.22 20.35 -12.31
CA THR A 471 -4.64 20.40 -13.72
C THR A 471 -3.86 19.38 -14.57
N ALA A 472 -4.36 19.05 -15.77
CA ALA A 472 -3.68 18.09 -16.66
C ALA A 472 -2.24 18.50 -17.05
N ASP A 473 -1.90 19.79 -16.98
CA ASP A 473 -0.56 20.35 -17.21
C ASP A 473 0.26 20.56 -15.91
N GLY A 474 -0.22 20.05 -14.77
CA GLY A 474 0.53 20.01 -13.52
C GLY A 474 0.54 21.32 -12.74
N GLN A 475 -0.45 22.18 -12.95
CA GLN A 475 -0.64 23.42 -12.21
C GLN A 475 -1.58 23.21 -11.03
N ASN A 476 -1.52 24.11 -10.03
CA ASN A 476 -2.48 24.12 -8.94
C ASN A 476 -3.84 24.62 -9.46
N ALA A 477 -4.86 23.76 -9.47
CA ALA A 477 -6.21 24.11 -9.88
C ALA A 477 -6.84 25.20 -8.99
N PHE A 478 -6.36 25.32 -7.74
CA PHE A 478 -6.83 26.25 -6.72
C PHE A 478 -5.85 27.39 -6.44
N ALA A 479 -4.90 27.67 -7.35
CA ALA A 479 -3.88 28.71 -7.18
C ALA A 479 -4.44 30.11 -6.85
N LYS A 480 -5.65 30.40 -7.34
CA LYS A 480 -6.36 31.68 -7.12
C LYS A 480 -7.49 31.57 -6.09
N GLY A 481 -7.66 30.40 -5.49
CA GLY A 481 -8.73 30.09 -4.55
C GLY A 481 -8.15 29.51 -3.26
N ASP A 482 -8.80 28.47 -2.75
CA ASP A 482 -8.46 27.81 -1.51
C ASP A 482 -8.19 26.33 -1.79
N ASN A 483 -6.97 25.84 -1.49
CA ASN A 483 -6.61 24.44 -1.68
C ASN A 483 -7.52 23.46 -0.90
N ARG A 484 -8.22 23.97 0.12
CA ARG A 484 -9.17 23.19 0.92
C ARG A 484 -10.47 22.88 0.18
N ASP A 485 -10.75 23.58 -0.92
CA ASP A 485 -11.94 23.38 -1.76
C ASP A 485 -11.73 22.27 -2.81
N ALA A 486 -10.51 21.75 -2.93
CA ALA A 486 -10.23 20.58 -3.75
C ALA A 486 -11.07 19.38 -3.30
N ALA A 487 -11.46 18.55 -4.26
CA ALA A 487 -12.14 17.30 -4.00
C ALA A 487 -11.26 16.13 -4.45
N GLY A 488 -11.23 15.06 -3.66
CA GLY A 488 -10.29 13.95 -3.84
C GLY A 488 -10.34 12.96 -2.67
N GLY A 489 -9.43 12.01 -2.65
CA GLY A 489 -9.35 10.94 -1.64
C GLY A 489 -8.88 11.39 -0.25
N CYS A 490 -8.26 10.50 0.52
CA CYS A 490 -8.14 10.61 1.98
C CYS A 490 -7.48 11.88 2.53
N TYR A 491 -6.64 12.57 1.73
CA TYR A 491 -5.92 13.79 2.13
C TYR A 491 -6.58 15.07 1.59
N VAL A 492 -7.50 14.93 0.63
CA VAL A 492 -8.23 16.05 0.04
C VAL A 492 -9.56 16.18 0.78
N GLY A 493 -9.83 17.33 1.40
CA GLY A 493 -11.08 17.50 2.16
C GLY A 493 -11.07 16.97 3.62
N ARG A 494 -9.98 16.35 4.08
CA ARG A 494 -9.81 15.83 5.46
C ARG A 494 -8.50 16.17 6.16
N ASP A 495 -7.57 16.83 5.48
CA ASP A 495 -6.39 17.42 6.12
C ASP A 495 -6.85 18.36 7.26
N VAL A 496 -6.03 18.56 8.28
CA VAL A 496 -6.28 19.58 9.33
C VAL A 496 -6.47 20.98 8.71
N HIS A 497 -6.01 21.17 7.48
CA HIS A 497 -6.33 22.32 6.66
C HIS A 497 -7.74 22.25 6.07
N SER A 498 -8.23 21.11 5.59
CA SER A 498 -9.55 20.94 4.97
C SER A 498 -10.69 20.73 5.99
N ASN A 499 -10.78 21.59 7.01
CA ASN A 499 -11.87 21.56 7.98
C ASN A 499 -13.22 21.88 7.29
N PRO A 500 -14.25 21.01 7.36
CA PRO A 500 -15.59 21.34 6.86
C PRO A 500 -16.22 22.57 7.53
N ASN A 501 -15.72 22.95 8.71
CA ASN A 501 -16.09 24.15 9.42
C ASN A 501 -15.08 25.29 9.25
N LYS A 502 -14.18 25.26 8.25
CA LYS A 502 -13.15 26.30 8.03
C LYS A 502 -13.70 27.73 7.98
N ASP A 503 -14.95 27.88 7.53
CA ASP A 503 -15.63 29.17 7.42
C ASP A 503 -16.54 29.45 8.64
N LYS A 504 -16.43 28.66 9.72
CA LYS A 504 -17.33 28.67 10.90
C LYS A 504 -16.65 28.39 12.25
N ASP A 505 -15.39 27.98 12.25
CA ASP A 505 -14.63 27.56 13.44
C ASP A 505 -13.71 28.65 14.01
N GLY A 506 -13.77 29.87 13.45
CA GLY A 506 -12.91 30.99 13.82
C GLY A 506 -11.52 30.97 13.19
N CYS A 507 -11.22 30.01 12.31
CA CYS A 507 -10.06 30.04 11.39
C CYS A 507 -10.43 30.68 10.04
N GLU A 508 -11.37 31.64 10.08
CA GLU A 508 -11.84 32.41 8.93
C GLU A 508 -10.66 33.17 8.32
N THR A 509 -10.40 32.94 7.03
CA THR A 509 -9.45 33.71 6.20
C THR A 509 -10.17 34.18 4.95
#